data_AF-A0A136J8A5-F1
#
_entry.id   AF-A0A136J8A5-F1
#
_cell.length_a   1.000
_cell.length_b   1.000
_cell.length_c   1.000
_cell.angle_alpha   90.00
_cell.angle_beta   90.00
_cell.angle_gamma   90.00
#
_symmetry.space_group_name_H-M   'P 1'
#
loop_
_entity.id
_entity.type
_entity.pdbx_description
1 polymer ?
#
loop_
_entity_poly.entity_id
_entity_poly.type
_entity_poly.pdbx_seq_one_letter_code
_entity_poly.pdbx_strand_id
1 'polypeptide(L)'
;MPESWARASMLIRLNSLAGGASGIRPCLADNLVQLLNKDIVPRIPVRGSISASGDLSALAWIGALMQGKSSATAFAGPRDISGARRVTTADVALKEASIEPITLHAKEGLAVVNGTAVSAAVAALAAHESFNLAALSEVLTAMSVEALRGSDESFEPFIARIRPHPGQIDSARNILAFLSGSKLLNRHDSSDVATLRQDRYSLRTASQWIGPVLEDFQLAHDQITIELNSVTDNPLIDSATQRVFHGGNFQARAITSAVEKLRQGLQSLGRMLFSQCTELVNPATNWGLPPNLCSDDPADSYLFKGLDVVVAALTSELGFLANPVGSHVQTAEMGNQALNSLALVSARYTLEAADVLSQICSAHILALCQALDLRSIEAEGGAERQTKPDASPYLGAASRRMYDFVRNELGVPFLGEAHLASKETVYPDMIATPSIGLYNTKVYEAIRSGRVYEVVMDCLRDAEAAAAATTPVKTNGVNGH
;
A
#
# COMPACT_ATOMS: atom_id res chain seq x y z
N MET A 1 6.22 -6.98 -17.82
CA MET A 1 5.91 -6.31 -16.56
C MET A 1 4.48 -5.80 -16.66
N PRO A 2 3.81 -5.54 -15.53
CA PRO A 2 2.48 -4.93 -15.52
C PRO A 2 2.44 -3.66 -16.37
N GLU A 3 1.30 -3.41 -16.97
CA GLU A 3 1.12 -2.31 -17.90
C GLU A 3 1.23 -0.95 -17.21
N SER A 4 0.73 -0.84 -15.98
CA SER A 4 0.88 0.34 -15.13
C SER A 4 2.35 0.71 -14.91
N TRP A 5 3.23 -0.28 -14.73
CA TRP A 5 4.66 -0.05 -14.54
C TRP A 5 5.32 0.50 -15.80
N ALA A 6 5.02 -0.11 -16.95
CA ALA A 6 5.56 0.34 -18.23
C ALA A 6 5.06 1.75 -18.59
N ARG A 7 3.78 2.05 -18.36
CA ARG A 7 3.19 3.37 -18.58
C ARG A 7 3.80 4.43 -17.65
N ALA A 8 3.96 4.13 -16.37
CA ALA A 8 4.65 5.02 -15.42
C ALA A 8 6.12 5.24 -15.81
N SER A 9 6.82 4.19 -16.27
CA SER A 9 8.20 4.31 -16.76
C SER A 9 8.33 5.27 -17.94
N MET A 10 7.38 5.24 -18.88
CA MET A 10 7.33 6.19 -20.00
C MET A 10 7.13 7.64 -19.52
N LEU A 11 6.24 7.85 -18.54
CA LEU A 11 5.99 9.16 -17.97
C LEU A 11 7.25 9.73 -17.28
N ILE A 12 7.93 8.93 -16.46
CA ILE A 12 9.15 9.38 -15.78
C ILE A 12 10.30 9.57 -16.77
N ARG A 13 10.39 8.75 -17.82
CA ARG A 13 11.37 8.94 -18.89
C ARG A 13 11.11 10.25 -19.65
N LEU A 14 9.85 10.57 -19.93
CA LEU A 14 9.47 11.86 -20.52
C LEU A 14 9.89 13.03 -19.62
N ASN A 15 9.56 12.98 -18.32
CA ASN A 15 9.90 14.04 -17.37
C ASN A 15 11.41 14.28 -17.29
N SER A 16 12.20 13.22 -17.13
CA SER A 16 13.67 13.32 -17.06
C SER A 16 14.30 13.86 -18.35
N LEU A 17 13.73 13.55 -19.52
CA LEU A 17 14.18 14.11 -20.81
C LEU A 17 13.81 15.58 -20.98
N ALA A 18 12.70 16.03 -20.38
CA ALA A 18 12.29 17.42 -20.38
C ALA A 18 13.19 18.33 -19.52
N GLY A 19 14.05 17.74 -18.67
CA GLY A 19 15.00 18.48 -17.82
C GLY A 19 16.12 19.22 -18.57
N GLY A 20 16.19 19.11 -19.91
CA GLY A 20 17.00 19.99 -20.75
C GLY A 20 18.51 19.69 -20.83
N ALA A 21 18.99 18.65 -20.14
CA ALA A 21 20.40 18.26 -20.14
C ALA A 21 20.71 16.99 -20.96
N SER A 22 19.71 16.42 -21.65
CA SER A 22 19.83 15.14 -22.37
C SER A 22 20.12 15.28 -23.88
N GLY A 23 20.08 16.49 -24.45
CA GLY A 23 20.40 16.71 -25.88
C GLY A 23 19.56 15.92 -26.87
N ILE A 24 18.25 15.81 -26.61
CA ILE A 24 17.28 15.18 -27.51
C ILE A 24 16.56 16.22 -28.37
N ARG A 25 15.98 15.78 -29.48
CA ARG A 25 15.02 16.62 -30.23
C ARG A 25 13.67 16.68 -29.52
N PRO A 26 12.93 17.80 -29.61
CA PRO A 26 11.57 17.90 -29.06
C PRO A 26 10.62 16.80 -29.57
N CYS A 27 10.72 16.42 -30.85
CA CYS A 27 9.88 15.37 -31.44
C CYS A 27 10.00 14.00 -30.73
N LEU A 28 11.12 13.73 -30.05
CA LEU A 28 11.30 12.51 -29.27
C LEU A 28 10.42 12.55 -28.00
N ALA A 29 10.37 13.70 -27.32
CA ALA A 29 9.47 13.91 -26.19
C ALA A 29 8.00 13.92 -26.63
N ASP A 30 7.69 14.58 -27.75
CA ASP A 30 6.33 14.61 -28.33
C ASP A 30 5.84 13.20 -28.69
N ASN A 31 6.73 12.31 -29.15
CA ASN A 31 6.40 10.92 -29.42
C ASN A 31 5.99 10.18 -28.14
N LEU A 32 6.71 10.35 -27.03
CA LEU A 32 6.34 9.77 -25.73
C LEU A 32 4.99 10.32 -25.23
N VAL A 33 4.74 11.63 -25.41
CA VAL A 33 3.45 12.26 -25.09
C VAL A 33 2.32 11.62 -25.90
N GLN A 34 2.51 11.44 -27.21
CA GLN A 34 1.51 10.79 -28.07
C GLN A 34 1.24 9.35 -27.65
N LEU A 35 2.28 8.55 -27.37
CA LEU A 35 2.15 7.18 -26.89
C LEU A 35 1.37 7.11 -25.57
N LEU A 36 1.67 8.01 -24.62
CA LEU A 36 0.95 8.09 -23.35
C LEU A 36 -0.51 8.50 -23.55
N ASN A 37 -0.79 9.50 -24.39
CA ASN A 37 -2.15 9.99 -24.65
C ASN A 37 -3.01 8.99 -25.45
N LYS A 38 -2.40 8.23 -26.35
CA LYS A 38 -3.05 7.14 -27.10
C LYS A 38 -3.04 5.80 -26.34
N ASP A 39 -2.48 5.80 -25.13
CA ASP A 39 -2.31 4.64 -24.26
C ASP A 39 -1.70 3.44 -25.00
N ILE A 40 -0.61 3.65 -25.73
CA ILE A 40 0.17 2.59 -26.35
C ILE A 40 1.37 2.29 -25.44
N VAL A 41 1.37 1.10 -24.84
CA VAL A 41 2.29 0.78 -23.74
C VAL A 41 3.15 -0.42 -24.12
N PRO A 42 4.49 -0.35 -24.04
CA PRO A 42 5.36 -1.44 -24.46
C PRO A 42 5.27 -2.64 -23.51
N ARG A 43 5.42 -3.85 -24.07
CA ARG A 43 5.62 -5.07 -23.29
C ARG A 43 7.09 -5.21 -22.93
N ILE A 44 7.42 -4.82 -21.71
CA ILE A 44 8.80 -4.86 -21.19
C ILE A 44 9.00 -6.13 -20.34
N PRO A 45 10.07 -6.93 -20.51
CA PRO A 45 10.43 -8.02 -19.60
C PRO A 45 10.56 -7.53 -18.15
N VAL A 46 10.07 -8.33 -17.19
CA VAL A 46 10.06 -7.94 -15.77
C VAL A 46 11.43 -8.12 -15.07
N ARG A 47 12.35 -8.86 -15.70
CA ARG A 47 13.71 -9.13 -15.22
C ARG A 47 14.73 -8.74 -16.30
N GLY A 48 15.97 -8.50 -15.89
CA GLY A 48 17.08 -8.18 -16.80
C GLY A 48 17.72 -6.81 -16.56
N SER A 49 17.26 -6.05 -15.56
CA SER A 49 17.92 -4.81 -15.11
C SER A 49 18.63 -5.03 -13.78
N ILE A 50 19.84 -4.48 -13.67
CA ILE A 50 20.58 -4.29 -12.42
C ILE A 50 20.54 -2.83 -11.95
N SER A 51 19.85 -1.95 -12.68
CA SER A 51 19.68 -0.52 -12.37
C SER A 51 21.02 0.19 -12.10
N ALA A 52 22.03 -0.13 -12.92
CA ALA A 52 23.44 0.30 -12.75
C ALA A 52 23.74 1.51 -13.63
N SER A 53 23.93 1.30 -14.93
CA SER A 53 23.83 2.32 -15.99
C SER A 53 22.37 2.70 -16.26
N GLY A 54 21.55 2.73 -15.21
CA GLY A 54 20.10 2.79 -15.28
C GLY A 54 19.46 1.45 -15.67
N ASP A 55 18.20 1.53 -16.08
CA ASP A 55 17.36 0.39 -16.46
C ASP A 55 17.47 0.06 -17.96
N LEU A 56 18.72 -0.04 -18.46
CA LEU A 56 19.08 -0.17 -19.88
C LEU A 56 18.19 -1.13 -20.67
N SER A 57 18.12 -2.40 -20.23
CA SER A 57 17.37 -3.44 -20.93
C SER A 57 15.87 -3.12 -20.98
N ALA A 58 15.31 -2.58 -19.90
CA ALA A 58 13.89 -2.26 -19.81
C ALA A 58 13.54 -1.02 -20.65
N LEU A 59 14.34 0.04 -20.57
CA LEU A 59 14.16 1.26 -21.35
C LEU A 59 14.37 1.04 -22.86
N ALA A 60 15.18 0.07 -23.26
CA ALA A 60 15.33 -0.32 -24.66
C ALA A 60 14.00 -0.77 -25.30
N TRP A 61 13.07 -1.35 -24.54
CA TRP A 61 11.74 -1.71 -25.06
C TRP A 61 10.85 -0.49 -25.30
N ILE A 62 11.02 0.59 -24.52
CA ILE A 62 10.38 1.89 -24.81
C ILE A 62 10.95 2.43 -26.12
N GLY A 63 12.29 2.46 -26.27
CA GLY A 63 12.93 2.88 -27.51
C GLY A 63 12.57 2.02 -28.73
N ALA A 64 12.34 0.73 -28.54
CA ALA A 64 11.90 -0.19 -29.60
C ALA A 64 10.46 0.09 -30.04
N LEU A 65 9.57 0.42 -29.09
CA LEU A 65 8.22 0.89 -29.40
C LEU A 65 8.25 2.21 -30.17
N MET A 66 9.02 3.19 -29.70
CA MET A 66 9.13 4.50 -30.37
C MET A 66 9.64 4.39 -31.81
N GLN A 67 10.52 3.42 -32.09
CA GLN A 67 11.04 3.13 -33.43
C GLN A 67 10.13 2.22 -34.29
N GLY A 68 9.00 1.74 -33.76
CA GLY A 68 8.13 0.82 -34.47
C GLY A 68 8.79 -0.51 -34.83
N LYS A 69 9.63 -1.07 -33.95
CA LYS A 69 10.31 -2.35 -34.22
C LYS A 69 9.30 -3.50 -34.19
N SER A 70 9.16 -4.26 -35.28
CA SER A 70 8.23 -5.40 -35.35
C SER A 70 8.55 -6.55 -34.40
N SER A 71 9.79 -6.63 -33.90
CA SER A 71 10.19 -7.56 -32.84
C SER A 71 9.72 -7.14 -31.45
N ALA A 72 9.26 -5.91 -31.27
CA ALA A 72 8.67 -5.41 -30.05
C ALA A 72 7.14 -5.50 -30.09
N THR A 73 6.53 -5.74 -28.93
CA THR A 73 5.07 -5.79 -28.78
C THR A 73 4.61 -4.72 -27.80
N ALA A 74 3.39 -4.26 -27.99
CA ALA A 74 2.74 -3.25 -27.15
C ALA A 74 1.30 -3.66 -26.85
N PHE A 75 0.82 -3.21 -25.70
CA PHE A 75 -0.60 -3.13 -25.40
C PHE A 75 -1.19 -1.91 -26.13
N ALA A 76 -2.31 -2.10 -26.80
CA ALA A 76 -3.03 -1.07 -27.54
C ALA A 76 -4.55 -1.28 -27.45
N GLY A 77 -5.31 -0.22 -27.74
CA GLY A 77 -6.78 -0.21 -27.68
C GLY A 77 -7.32 0.35 -26.36
N PRO A 78 -8.55 0.86 -26.31
CA PRO A 78 -9.12 1.48 -25.11
C PRO A 78 -9.16 0.52 -23.90
N ARG A 79 -8.92 1.04 -22.69
CA ARG A 79 -9.04 0.28 -21.42
C ARG A 79 -10.48 0.18 -20.92
N ASP A 80 -11.30 1.17 -21.26
CA ASP A 80 -12.68 1.35 -20.84
C ASP A 80 -13.68 0.55 -21.69
N ILE A 81 -13.22 -0.06 -22.79
CA ILE A 81 -14.04 -0.92 -23.65
C ILE A 81 -13.62 -2.37 -23.45
N SER A 82 -14.53 -3.18 -22.91
CA SER A 82 -14.31 -4.61 -22.67
C SER A 82 -13.87 -5.33 -23.96
N GLY A 83 -12.79 -6.11 -23.85
CA GLY A 83 -12.21 -6.87 -24.97
C GLY A 83 -11.45 -6.04 -26.01
N ALA A 84 -11.41 -4.71 -25.90
CA ALA A 84 -10.72 -3.87 -26.88
C ALA A 84 -9.20 -3.80 -26.67
N ARG A 85 -8.73 -3.97 -25.43
CA ARG A 85 -7.30 -3.99 -25.08
C ARG A 85 -6.66 -5.26 -25.62
N ARG A 86 -5.67 -5.12 -26.49
CA ARG A 86 -4.96 -6.24 -27.15
C ARG A 86 -3.45 -6.06 -27.15
N VAL A 87 -2.74 -7.15 -27.40
CA VAL A 87 -1.29 -7.13 -27.67
C VAL A 87 -1.08 -7.16 -29.19
N THR A 88 -0.27 -6.25 -29.70
CA THR A 88 0.13 -6.20 -31.13
C THR A 88 1.61 -5.83 -31.25
N THR A 89 2.19 -5.91 -32.45
CA THR A 89 3.56 -5.47 -32.71
C THR A 89 3.64 -3.94 -32.72
N ALA A 90 4.82 -3.39 -32.38
CA ALA A 90 4.97 -1.95 -32.23
C ALA A 90 4.66 -1.16 -33.52
N ASP A 91 5.10 -1.66 -34.68
CA ASP A 91 4.81 -1.07 -35.99
C ASP A 91 3.30 -1.00 -36.28
N VAL A 92 2.56 -2.05 -35.95
CA VAL A 92 1.10 -2.08 -36.11
C VAL A 92 0.43 -1.11 -35.14
N ALA A 93 0.83 -1.10 -33.86
CA ALA A 93 0.27 -0.18 -32.87
C ALA A 93 0.46 1.29 -33.28
N LEU A 94 1.67 1.65 -33.71
CA LEU A 94 2.00 3.00 -34.17
C LEU A 94 1.16 3.39 -35.40
N LYS A 95 1.08 2.50 -36.40
CA LYS A 95 0.30 2.72 -37.62
C LYS A 95 -1.18 2.93 -37.32
N GLU A 96 -1.78 2.07 -36.49
CA GLU A 96 -3.19 2.16 -36.10
C GLU A 96 -3.50 3.44 -35.31
N ALA A 97 -2.53 3.92 -34.51
CA ALA A 97 -2.67 5.16 -33.75
C ALA A 97 -2.26 6.42 -34.52
N SER A 98 -1.83 6.28 -35.78
CA SER A 98 -1.30 7.38 -36.61
C SER A 98 -0.12 8.11 -35.95
N ILE A 99 0.78 7.35 -35.31
CA ILE A 99 2.02 7.88 -34.72
C ILE A 99 3.19 7.49 -35.63
N GLU A 100 3.96 8.47 -36.08
CA GLU A 100 5.14 8.21 -36.89
C GLU A 100 6.29 7.62 -36.04
N PRO A 101 6.96 6.54 -36.52
CA PRO A 101 8.15 5.99 -35.85
C PRO A 101 9.32 6.99 -35.80
N ILE A 102 10.01 7.05 -34.67
CA ILE A 102 11.20 7.89 -34.49
C ILE A 102 12.44 7.19 -35.05
N THR A 103 13.23 7.92 -35.84
CA THR A 103 14.62 7.53 -36.17
C THR A 103 15.56 8.27 -35.23
N LEU A 104 16.29 7.53 -34.39
CA LEU A 104 17.18 8.11 -33.36
C LEU A 104 18.45 8.69 -33.98
N HIS A 105 18.86 9.87 -33.51
CA HIS A 105 20.11 10.53 -33.87
C HIS A 105 21.22 10.21 -32.85
N ALA A 106 22.40 10.83 -33.04
CA ALA A 106 23.49 10.78 -32.08
C ALA A 106 22.99 11.16 -30.67
N LYS A 107 23.51 10.46 -29.65
CA LYS A 107 23.11 10.54 -28.23
C LYS A 107 21.68 10.09 -27.90
N GLU A 108 20.68 10.28 -28.76
CA GLU A 108 19.27 10.01 -28.44
C GLU A 108 19.01 8.55 -28.03
N GLY A 109 19.75 7.60 -28.62
CA GLY A 109 19.72 6.20 -28.15
C GLY A 109 20.07 6.07 -26.68
N LEU A 110 21.18 6.68 -26.25
CA LEU A 110 21.59 6.71 -24.83
C LEU A 110 20.60 7.49 -23.98
N ALA A 111 20.10 8.62 -24.45
CA ALA A 111 19.12 9.43 -23.71
C ALA A 111 17.84 8.62 -23.40
N VAL A 112 17.40 7.77 -24.32
CA VAL A 112 16.23 6.89 -24.09
C VAL A 112 16.57 5.74 -23.14
N VAL A 113 17.70 5.05 -23.33
CA VAL A 113 17.97 3.79 -22.61
C VAL A 113 18.71 3.96 -21.28
N ASN A 114 19.47 5.03 -21.09
CA ASN A 114 20.27 5.26 -19.90
C ASN A 114 19.49 6.13 -18.91
N GLY A 115 19.25 5.62 -17.70
CA GLY A 115 18.52 6.33 -16.65
C GLY A 115 17.67 5.42 -15.78
N THR A 116 17.10 5.97 -14.72
CA THR A 116 16.48 5.19 -13.63
C THR A 116 14.96 5.13 -13.71
N ALA A 117 14.38 5.63 -14.81
CA ALA A 117 12.94 5.85 -14.95
C ALA A 117 12.07 4.61 -14.67
N VAL A 118 12.54 3.39 -14.97
CA VAL A 118 11.76 2.17 -14.73
C VAL A 118 11.74 1.83 -13.24
N SER A 119 12.91 1.77 -12.60
CA SER A 119 13.02 1.53 -11.16
C SER A 119 12.34 2.62 -10.34
N ALA A 120 12.51 3.89 -10.71
CA ALA A 120 11.83 5.02 -10.06
C ALA A 120 10.31 4.96 -10.21
N ALA A 121 9.79 4.61 -11.40
CA ALA A 121 8.36 4.44 -11.63
C ALA A 121 7.76 3.31 -10.78
N VAL A 122 8.42 2.14 -10.73
CA VAL A 122 7.95 1.01 -9.90
C VAL A 122 8.06 1.34 -8.42
N ALA A 123 9.10 2.06 -8.01
CA ALA A 123 9.24 2.56 -6.64
C ALA A 123 8.14 3.54 -6.23
N ALA A 124 7.73 4.44 -7.13
CA ALA A 124 6.63 5.38 -6.86
C ALA A 124 5.30 4.65 -6.66
N LEU A 125 5.02 3.61 -7.46
CA LEU A 125 3.85 2.75 -7.26
C LEU A 125 3.93 1.98 -5.94
N ALA A 126 5.11 1.45 -5.59
CA ALA A 126 5.34 0.76 -4.32
C ALA A 126 5.14 1.70 -3.11
N ALA A 127 5.62 2.94 -3.21
CA ALA A 127 5.45 3.98 -2.20
C ALA A 127 3.97 4.31 -2.01
N HIS A 128 3.23 4.52 -3.10
CA HIS A 128 1.79 4.77 -3.05
C HIS A 128 1.03 3.64 -2.30
N GLU A 129 1.27 2.37 -2.66
CA GLU A 129 0.64 1.24 -1.97
C GLU A 129 1.05 1.17 -0.49
N SER A 130 2.32 1.46 -0.19
CA SER A 130 2.85 1.41 1.17
C SER A 130 2.24 2.49 2.07
N PHE A 131 2.08 3.72 1.59
CA PHE A 131 1.47 4.82 2.35
C PHE A 131 -0.01 4.53 2.65
N ASN A 132 -0.73 4.01 1.67
CA ASN A 132 -2.13 3.60 1.86
C ASN A 132 -2.26 2.48 2.91
N LEU A 133 -1.35 1.50 2.90
CA LEU A 133 -1.33 0.41 3.88
C LEU A 133 -0.93 0.88 5.28
N ALA A 134 -0.03 1.87 5.39
CA ALA A 134 0.30 2.50 6.68
C ALA A 134 -0.93 3.18 7.29
N ALA A 135 -1.64 3.99 6.52
CA ALA A 135 -2.88 4.63 6.95
C ALA A 135 -3.96 3.60 7.33
N LEU A 136 -4.12 2.53 6.54
CA LEU A 136 -5.04 1.44 6.87
C LEU A 136 -4.65 0.76 8.19
N SER A 137 -3.36 0.54 8.46
CA SER A 137 -2.90 -0.11 9.69
C SER A 137 -3.29 0.65 10.97
N GLU A 138 -3.37 1.98 10.91
CA GLU A 138 -3.85 2.82 12.01
C GLU A 138 -5.35 2.64 12.25
N VAL A 139 -6.15 2.60 11.18
CA VAL A 139 -7.60 2.30 11.25
C VAL A 139 -7.83 0.90 11.84
N LEU A 140 -7.10 -0.11 11.37
CA LEU A 140 -7.21 -1.48 11.88
C LEU A 140 -6.76 -1.60 13.34
N THR A 141 -5.78 -0.81 13.75
CA THR A 141 -5.36 -0.73 15.15
C THR A 141 -6.50 -0.16 16.00
N ALA A 142 -7.17 0.92 15.57
CA ALA A 142 -8.32 1.46 16.28
C ALA A 142 -9.46 0.43 16.40
N MET A 143 -9.81 -0.24 15.31
CA MET A 143 -10.79 -1.34 15.33
C MET A 143 -10.39 -2.46 16.29
N SER A 144 -9.09 -2.78 16.36
CA SER A 144 -8.57 -3.82 17.25
C SER A 144 -8.67 -3.42 18.73
N VAL A 145 -8.42 -2.14 19.05
CA VAL A 145 -8.63 -1.60 20.41
C VAL A 145 -10.09 -1.79 20.81
N GLU A 146 -11.04 -1.48 19.93
CA GLU A 146 -12.47 -1.66 20.24
C GLU A 146 -12.87 -3.12 20.39
N ALA A 147 -12.47 -3.99 19.47
CA ALA A 147 -12.83 -5.40 19.49
C ALA A 147 -12.25 -6.15 20.71
N LEU A 148 -11.05 -5.76 21.15
CA LEU A 148 -10.37 -6.32 22.32
C LEU A 148 -10.70 -5.61 23.63
N ARG A 149 -11.62 -4.62 23.63
CA ARG A 149 -11.93 -3.77 24.79
C ARG A 149 -10.67 -3.17 25.41
N GLY A 150 -9.80 -2.64 24.57
CA GLY A 150 -8.60 -1.91 24.98
C GLY A 150 -8.90 -0.48 25.42
N SER A 151 -7.84 0.22 25.84
CA SER A 151 -7.89 1.59 26.37
C SER A 151 -7.37 2.61 25.35
N ASP A 152 -8.10 3.73 25.22
CA ASP A 152 -7.68 4.91 24.46
C ASP A 152 -6.53 5.68 25.14
N GLU A 153 -6.27 5.45 26.44
CA GLU A 153 -5.21 6.09 27.21
C GLU A 153 -3.82 5.92 26.56
N SER A 154 -3.60 4.79 25.88
CA SER A 154 -2.34 4.49 25.17
C SER A 154 -1.97 5.52 24.10
N PHE A 155 -2.96 6.29 23.63
CA PHE A 155 -2.82 7.26 22.54
C PHE A 155 -2.95 8.71 23.02
N GLU A 156 -3.02 8.93 24.33
CA GLU A 156 -3.14 10.28 24.92
C GLU A 156 -1.99 11.20 24.46
N PRO A 157 -2.28 12.47 24.09
CA PRO A 157 -1.27 13.38 23.57
C PRO A 157 -0.11 13.63 24.55
N PHE A 158 -0.35 13.46 25.86
CA PHE A 158 0.70 13.55 26.87
C PHE A 158 1.82 12.54 26.62
N ILE A 159 1.48 11.27 26.32
CA ILE A 159 2.46 10.19 26.15
C ILE A 159 3.39 10.50 24.96
N ALA A 160 2.81 10.89 23.83
CA ALA A 160 3.58 11.26 22.64
C ALA A 160 4.33 12.59 22.83
N ARG A 161 3.81 13.55 23.62
CA ARG A 161 4.50 14.81 23.91
C ARG A 161 5.77 14.63 24.74
N ILE A 162 5.78 13.69 25.68
CA ILE A 162 6.97 13.42 26.54
C ILE A 162 8.06 12.66 25.78
N ARG A 163 7.70 11.91 24.72
CA ARG A 163 8.64 11.28 23.79
C ARG A 163 8.31 11.69 22.34
N PRO A 164 8.73 12.90 21.91
CA PRO A 164 8.16 13.59 20.76
C PRO A 164 8.76 13.17 19.40
N HIS A 165 8.72 11.88 19.10
CA HIS A 165 8.99 11.40 17.73
C HIS A 165 7.81 11.82 16.82
N PRO A 166 8.05 12.52 15.69
CA PRO A 166 6.98 13.01 14.83
C PRO A 166 6.00 11.92 14.39
N GLY A 167 6.49 10.76 13.95
CA GLY A 167 5.61 9.68 13.52
C GLY A 167 4.79 9.09 14.67
N GLN A 168 5.35 9.04 15.89
CA GLN A 168 4.61 8.59 17.07
C GLN A 168 3.48 9.57 17.42
N ILE A 169 3.76 10.87 17.35
CA ILE A 169 2.76 11.93 17.59
C ILE A 169 1.62 11.81 16.58
N ASP A 170 1.93 11.69 15.29
CA ASP A 170 0.93 11.59 14.23
C ASP A 170 0.07 10.34 14.38
N SER A 171 0.69 9.17 14.59
CA SER A 171 -0.03 7.92 14.77
C SER A 171 -0.91 7.92 16.03
N ALA A 172 -0.39 8.42 17.16
CA ALA A 172 -1.19 8.54 18.39
C ALA A 172 -2.39 9.46 18.21
N ARG A 173 -2.19 10.63 17.58
CA ARG A 173 -3.28 11.58 17.27
C ARG A 173 -4.36 10.91 16.42
N ASN A 174 -3.98 10.26 15.33
CA ASN A 174 -4.91 9.64 14.41
C ASN A 174 -5.72 8.53 15.08
N ILE A 175 -5.05 7.58 15.75
CA ILE A 175 -5.71 6.46 16.44
C ILE A 175 -6.64 6.98 17.54
N LEU A 176 -6.23 7.97 18.34
CA LEU A 176 -7.09 8.57 19.35
C LEU A 176 -8.35 9.19 18.74
N ALA A 177 -8.20 9.94 17.65
CA ALA A 177 -9.35 10.52 16.95
C ALA A 177 -10.28 9.44 16.36
N PHE A 178 -9.72 8.35 15.83
CA PHE A 178 -10.47 7.22 15.29
C PHE A 178 -11.36 6.52 16.32
N LEU A 179 -10.90 6.46 17.58
CA LEU A 179 -11.64 5.86 18.71
C LEU A 179 -12.74 6.77 19.27
N SER A 180 -12.81 8.03 18.84
CA SER A 180 -13.79 9.00 19.33
C SER A 180 -15.23 8.48 19.19
N GLY A 181 -15.99 8.56 20.27
CA GLY A 181 -17.39 8.13 20.33
C GLY A 181 -17.60 6.62 20.54
N SER A 182 -16.53 5.83 20.67
CA SER A 182 -16.64 4.40 20.95
C SER A 182 -17.24 4.14 22.34
N LYS A 183 -18.08 3.10 22.43
CA LYS A 183 -18.66 2.57 23.67
C LYS A 183 -18.06 1.24 24.09
N LEU A 184 -17.07 0.74 23.34
CA LEU A 184 -16.43 -0.57 23.57
C LEU A 184 -15.11 -0.47 24.33
N LEU A 185 -14.60 0.76 24.54
CA LEU A 185 -13.32 1.01 25.21
C LEU A 185 -13.38 0.65 26.69
N ASN A 186 -12.26 0.15 27.20
CA ASN A 186 -12.05 -0.06 28.63
C ASN A 186 -11.40 1.18 29.25
N ARG A 187 -12.14 1.89 30.10
CA ARG A 187 -11.69 3.10 30.80
C ARG A 187 -11.29 2.86 32.25
N HIS A 188 -11.03 1.60 32.62
CA HIS A 188 -10.57 1.20 33.96
C HIS A 188 -11.54 1.57 35.11
N ASP A 189 -12.83 1.70 34.83
CA ASP A 189 -13.85 2.10 35.82
C ASP A 189 -14.25 1.00 36.83
N SER A 190 -13.82 -0.26 36.63
CA SER A 190 -14.18 -1.38 37.51
C SER A 190 -13.05 -1.77 38.47
N SER A 191 -13.33 -1.75 39.77
CA SER A 191 -12.42 -2.13 40.85
C SER A 191 -12.22 -3.64 41.04
N ASP A 192 -12.87 -4.49 40.24
CA ASP A 192 -12.88 -5.93 40.48
C ASP A 192 -11.67 -6.71 39.91
N VAL A 193 -11.04 -7.34 40.90
CA VAL A 193 -9.98 -8.35 41.05
C VAL A 193 -9.67 -9.30 39.85
N ALA A 194 -8.36 -9.42 39.58
CA ALA A 194 -7.64 -10.50 38.88
C ALA A 194 -7.68 -10.60 37.33
N THR A 195 -7.92 -9.51 36.60
CA THR A 195 -7.68 -9.44 35.15
C THR A 195 -6.39 -8.68 34.81
N LEU A 196 -5.76 -9.01 33.67
CA LEU A 196 -4.61 -8.25 33.18
C LEU A 196 -5.06 -6.80 32.94
N ARG A 197 -4.60 -5.88 33.80
CA ARG A 197 -5.08 -4.49 33.81
C ARG A 197 -4.65 -3.67 32.59
N GLN A 198 -3.61 -4.08 31.89
CA GLN A 198 -3.03 -3.32 30.78
C GLN A 198 -3.17 -4.10 29.48
N ASP A 199 -3.43 -3.36 28.41
CA ASP A 199 -3.39 -3.90 27.06
C ASP A 199 -2.01 -4.50 26.73
N ARG A 200 -2.00 -5.50 25.87
CA ARG A 200 -0.77 -6.06 25.31
C ARG A 200 -0.14 -5.08 24.32
N TYR A 201 1.12 -5.33 23.98
CA TYR A 201 1.95 -4.38 23.22
C TYR A 201 1.47 -4.17 21.78
N SER A 202 0.79 -5.15 21.20
CA SER A 202 0.09 -5.08 19.92
C SER A 202 -0.86 -3.87 19.81
N LEU A 203 -1.45 -3.45 20.93
CA LEU A 203 -2.30 -2.25 21.02
C LEU A 203 -1.56 -1.09 21.72
N ARG A 204 -1.07 -1.32 22.94
CA ARG A 204 -0.54 -0.26 23.80
C ARG A 204 0.70 0.43 23.26
N THR A 205 1.50 -0.29 22.48
CA THR A 205 2.72 0.28 21.88
C THR A 205 2.57 0.61 20.40
N ALA A 206 1.34 0.59 19.86
CA ALA A 206 1.12 0.71 18.42
C ALA A 206 1.64 2.04 17.85
N SER A 207 1.42 3.19 18.52
CA SER A 207 1.94 4.47 18.03
C SER A 207 3.48 4.53 18.05
N GLN A 208 4.12 3.88 19.03
CA GLN A 208 5.58 3.76 19.10
C GLN A 208 6.15 2.78 18.06
N TRP A 209 5.34 1.82 17.59
CA TRP A 209 5.71 0.86 16.56
C TRP A 209 5.52 1.43 15.15
N ILE A 210 4.40 2.12 14.91
CA ILE A 210 4.06 2.75 13.63
C ILE A 210 4.92 4.00 13.38
N GLY A 211 5.23 4.78 14.43
CA GLY A 211 5.90 6.07 14.28
C GLY A 211 7.20 6.05 13.47
N PRO A 212 8.20 5.21 13.81
CA PRO A 212 9.42 5.09 13.02
C PRO A 212 9.19 4.63 11.57
N VAL A 213 8.15 3.83 11.32
CA VAL A 213 7.77 3.41 9.96
C VAL A 213 7.31 4.62 9.14
N LEU A 214 6.49 5.50 9.71
CA LEU A 214 6.05 6.74 9.05
C LEU A 214 7.22 7.67 8.73
N GLU A 215 8.19 7.79 9.64
CA GLU A 215 9.41 8.58 9.45
C GLU A 215 10.27 8.03 8.29
N ASP A 216 10.44 6.71 8.21
CA ASP A 216 11.12 6.03 7.11
C ASP A 216 10.38 6.19 5.78
N PHE A 217 9.04 6.16 5.82
CA PHE A 217 8.18 6.34 4.65
C PHE A 217 8.26 7.77 4.12
N GLN A 218 8.34 8.77 5.00
CA GLN A 218 8.58 10.16 4.61
C GLN A 218 9.94 10.33 3.93
N LEU A 219 11.00 9.73 4.48
CA LEU A 219 12.31 9.79 3.84
C LEU A 219 12.33 9.07 2.48
N ALA A 220 11.62 7.94 2.35
CA ALA A 220 11.46 7.25 1.08
C ALA A 220 10.68 8.10 0.05
N HIS A 221 9.61 8.78 0.48
CA HIS A 221 8.85 9.72 -0.34
C HIS A 221 9.76 10.81 -0.92
N ASP A 222 10.60 11.43 -0.08
CA ASP A 222 11.46 12.53 -0.50
C ASP A 222 12.53 12.05 -1.48
N GLN A 223 13.15 10.89 -1.22
CA GLN A 223 14.12 10.26 -2.11
C GLN A 223 13.53 9.93 -3.48
N ILE A 224 12.34 9.33 -3.50
CA ILE A 224 11.64 8.98 -4.75
C ILE A 224 11.24 10.26 -5.49
N THR A 225 10.69 11.26 -4.79
CA THR A 225 10.26 12.52 -5.40
C THR A 225 11.40 13.24 -6.12
N ILE A 226 12.59 13.28 -5.51
CA ILE A 226 13.78 13.85 -6.14
C ILE A 226 14.16 13.06 -7.39
N GLU A 227 14.22 11.72 -7.30
CA GLU A 227 14.59 10.86 -8.43
C GLU A 227 13.62 11.02 -9.61
N LEU A 228 12.30 11.05 -9.37
CA LEU A 228 11.27 11.22 -10.40
C LEU A 228 11.44 12.53 -11.19
N ASN A 229 12.10 13.53 -10.60
CA ASN A 229 12.34 14.86 -11.17
C ASN A 229 13.82 15.10 -11.53
N SER A 230 14.63 14.04 -11.63
CA SER A 230 16.06 14.12 -11.94
C SER A 230 16.36 13.82 -13.41
N VAL A 231 17.46 14.39 -13.93
CA VAL A 231 18.04 13.98 -15.22
C VAL A 231 19.05 12.87 -15.00
N THR A 232 18.72 11.67 -15.48
CA THR A 232 19.45 10.44 -15.15
C THR A 232 20.19 9.78 -16.31
N ASP A 233 20.13 10.34 -17.52
CA ASP A 233 20.93 9.83 -18.65
C ASP A 233 22.37 10.37 -18.63
N ASN A 234 23.21 9.83 -19.51
CA ASN A 234 24.63 10.18 -19.62
C ASN A 234 25.11 10.01 -21.07
N PRO A 235 26.02 10.90 -21.55
CA PRO A 235 26.53 12.10 -20.88
C PRO A 235 25.50 13.21 -20.74
N LEU A 236 25.73 14.16 -19.83
CA LEU A 236 24.90 15.35 -19.66
C LEU A 236 25.45 16.51 -20.48
N ILE A 237 24.57 17.34 -21.01
CA ILE A 237 24.92 18.54 -21.79
C ILE A 237 24.50 19.77 -20.99
N ASP A 238 25.48 20.60 -20.67
CA ASP A 238 25.24 21.93 -20.11
C ASP A 238 25.35 22.95 -21.25
N SER A 239 24.20 23.45 -21.69
CA SER A 239 24.10 24.43 -22.76
C SER A 239 24.63 25.81 -22.34
N ALA A 240 24.63 26.14 -21.04
CA ALA A 240 25.15 27.41 -20.56
C ALA A 240 26.67 27.46 -20.65
N THR A 241 27.35 26.36 -20.32
CA THR A 241 28.82 26.27 -20.39
C THR A 241 29.34 25.64 -21.68
N GLN A 242 28.45 25.15 -22.55
CA GLN A 242 28.80 24.44 -23.80
C GLN A 242 29.68 23.19 -23.54
N ARG A 243 29.44 22.51 -22.41
CA ARG A 243 30.23 21.35 -21.99
C ARG A 243 29.39 20.07 -21.97
N VAL A 244 30.07 18.96 -22.27
CA VAL A 244 29.54 17.61 -22.13
C VAL A 244 30.20 16.95 -20.92
N PHE A 245 29.39 16.57 -19.94
CA PHE A 245 29.83 15.96 -18.69
C PHE A 245 29.54 14.46 -18.68
N HIS A 246 30.56 13.67 -18.35
CA HIS A 246 30.42 12.24 -18.17
C HIS A 246 30.40 11.95 -16.66
N GLY A 247 29.31 11.37 -16.18
CA GLY A 247 29.06 11.13 -14.76
C GLY A 247 28.26 9.85 -14.53
N GLY A 248 27.63 9.75 -13.37
CA GLY A 248 26.98 8.52 -12.89
C GLY A 248 25.53 8.70 -12.42
N ASN A 249 24.81 9.72 -12.89
CA ASN A 249 23.41 9.98 -12.47
C ASN A 249 22.44 8.83 -12.77
N PHE A 250 22.85 7.87 -13.58
CA PHE A 250 22.11 6.66 -13.89
C PHE A 250 22.12 5.61 -12.76
N GLN A 251 22.91 5.81 -11.69
CA GLN A 251 23.04 4.88 -10.57
C GLN A 251 21.88 5.02 -9.57
N ALA A 252 20.91 4.11 -9.61
CA ALA A 252 19.66 4.21 -8.85
C ALA A 252 19.75 3.82 -7.35
N ARG A 253 20.89 4.05 -6.68
CA ARG A 253 21.06 3.64 -5.27
C ARG A 253 20.09 4.37 -4.32
N ALA A 254 19.71 5.60 -4.64
CA ALA A 254 18.68 6.36 -3.91
C ALA A 254 17.35 5.59 -3.89
N ILE A 255 16.92 5.05 -5.04
CA ILE A 255 15.71 4.23 -5.13
C ILE A 255 15.83 2.95 -4.31
N THR A 256 16.94 2.22 -4.37
CA THR A 256 17.12 1.02 -3.53
C THR A 256 17.00 1.36 -2.05
N SER A 257 17.61 2.46 -1.60
CA SER A 257 17.51 2.95 -0.23
C SER A 257 16.05 3.23 0.17
N ALA A 258 15.28 3.88 -0.71
CA ALA A 258 13.88 4.21 -0.45
C ALA A 258 13.00 2.95 -0.35
N VAL A 259 13.05 2.07 -1.36
CA VAL A 259 12.14 0.90 -1.41
C VAL A 259 12.48 -0.18 -0.39
N GLU A 260 13.73 -0.25 0.10
CA GLU A 260 14.09 -1.12 1.23
C GLU A 260 13.50 -0.63 2.56
N LYS A 261 13.45 0.69 2.80
CA LYS A 261 12.73 1.27 3.95
C LYS A 261 11.23 0.97 3.87
N LEU A 262 10.64 1.19 2.70
CA LEU A 262 9.22 0.85 2.46
C LEU A 262 8.94 -0.62 2.80
N ARG A 263 9.78 -1.55 2.29
CA ARG A 263 9.59 -2.99 2.50
C ARG A 263 9.75 -3.42 3.95
N GLN A 264 10.73 -2.87 4.67
CA GLN A 264 10.92 -3.15 6.10
C GLN A 264 9.78 -2.56 6.95
N GLY A 265 9.29 -1.38 6.59
CA GLY A 265 8.12 -0.78 7.23
C GLY A 265 6.85 -1.60 7.02
N LEU A 266 6.58 -2.05 5.79
CA LEU A 266 5.47 -2.98 5.50
C LEU A 266 5.54 -4.24 6.38
N GLN A 267 6.73 -4.84 6.51
CA GLN A 267 6.92 -5.99 7.38
C GLN A 267 6.67 -5.68 8.86
N SER A 268 7.13 -4.52 9.33
CA SER A 268 6.89 -4.08 10.70
C SER A 268 5.39 -3.93 10.97
N LEU A 269 4.65 -3.26 10.08
CA LEU A 269 3.20 -3.12 10.19
C LEU A 269 2.50 -4.48 10.16
N GLY A 270 2.88 -5.36 9.22
CA GLY A 270 2.32 -6.72 9.14
C GLY A 270 2.55 -7.54 10.41
N ARG A 271 3.72 -7.43 11.05
CA ARG A 271 4.00 -8.12 12.32
C ARG A 271 3.10 -7.64 13.46
N MET A 272 2.80 -6.34 13.51
CA MET A 272 1.88 -5.75 14.49
C MET A 272 0.44 -6.22 14.23
N LEU A 273 -0.05 -6.10 12.99
CA LEU A 273 -1.40 -6.52 12.61
C LEU A 273 -1.61 -8.03 12.82
N PHE A 274 -0.61 -8.86 12.53
CA PHE A 274 -0.63 -10.29 12.87
C PHE A 274 -0.81 -10.52 14.37
N SER A 275 -0.11 -9.75 15.20
CA SER A 275 -0.24 -9.86 16.66
C SER A 275 -1.64 -9.47 17.15
N GLN A 276 -2.24 -8.45 16.56
CA GLN A 276 -3.60 -8.01 16.88
C GLN A 276 -4.63 -9.06 16.42
N CYS A 277 -4.48 -9.59 15.21
CA CYS A 277 -5.38 -10.61 14.64
C CYS A 277 -5.35 -11.92 15.45
N THR A 278 -4.16 -12.40 15.80
CA THR A 278 -3.98 -13.63 16.60
C THR A 278 -4.49 -13.48 18.03
N GLU A 279 -4.33 -12.29 18.61
CA GLU A 279 -4.88 -11.98 19.93
C GLU A 279 -6.40 -12.00 19.93
N LEU A 280 -7.04 -11.59 18.83
CA LEU A 280 -8.49 -11.56 18.63
C LEU A 280 -9.12 -12.96 18.55
N VAL A 281 -8.48 -13.89 17.84
CA VAL A 281 -9.01 -15.25 17.64
C VAL A 281 -8.78 -16.19 18.83
N ASN A 282 -7.87 -15.82 19.74
CA ASN A 282 -7.47 -16.65 20.87
C ASN A 282 -8.30 -16.34 22.14
N PRO A 283 -9.13 -17.28 22.64
CA PRO A 283 -9.99 -17.06 23.80
C PRO A 283 -9.22 -16.77 25.10
N ALA A 284 -7.94 -17.14 25.18
CA ALA A 284 -7.09 -16.83 26.33
C ALA A 284 -6.66 -15.35 26.38
N THR A 285 -6.80 -14.62 25.28
CA THR A 285 -6.28 -13.26 25.14
C THR A 285 -7.30 -12.24 24.65
N ASN A 286 -8.40 -12.67 24.03
CA ASN A 286 -9.37 -11.83 23.31
C ASN A 286 -10.50 -11.21 24.16
N TRP A 287 -10.38 -11.25 25.50
CA TRP A 287 -11.37 -10.67 26.42
C TRP A 287 -12.79 -11.24 26.27
N GLY A 288 -12.92 -12.56 26.21
CA GLY A 288 -14.23 -13.24 26.28
C GLY A 288 -14.97 -13.36 24.96
N LEU A 289 -14.32 -13.05 23.83
CA LEU A 289 -14.85 -13.43 22.52
C LEU A 289 -14.78 -14.97 22.37
N PRO A 290 -15.76 -15.59 21.68
CA PRO A 290 -15.73 -17.02 21.37
C PRO A 290 -14.42 -17.47 20.68
N PRO A 291 -13.97 -18.71 20.91
CA PRO A 291 -12.78 -19.25 20.25
C PRO A 291 -12.96 -19.20 18.73
N ASN A 292 -11.90 -18.82 18.00
CA ASN A 292 -11.94 -18.70 16.55
C ASN A 292 -13.08 -17.81 16.01
N LEU A 293 -13.57 -16.88 16.83
CA LEU A 293 -14.66 -15.96 16.50
C LEU A 293 -15.91 -16.67 15.96
N CYS A 294 -16.17 -17.88 16.47
CA CYS A 294 -17.36 -18.64 16.11
C CYS A 294 -18.62 -17.94 16.64
N SER A 295 -19.67 -17.93 15.82
CA SER A 295 -21.00 -17.45 16.20
C SER A 295 -21.93 -18.60 16.63
N ASP A 296 -21.57 -19.83 16.26
CA ASP A 296 -22.26 -21.08 16.57
C ASP A 296 -21.62 -21.78 17.80
N ASP A 297 -22.06 -23.01 18.10
CA ASP A 297 -21.47 -23.84 19.15
C ASP A 297 -19.96 -24.07 18.89
N PRO A 298 -19.08 -23.67 19.81
CA PRO A 298 -17.63 -23.87 19.68
C PRO A 298 -17.18 -25.32 19.50
N ALA A 299 -18.00 -26.32 19.86
CA ALA A 299 -17.70 -27.73 19.65
C ALA A 299 -17.70 -28.11 18.16
N ASP A 300 -18.56 -27.45 17.38
CA ASP A 300 -18.85 -27.80 15.99
C ASP A 300 -18.36 -26.76 14.98
N SER A 301 -17.96 -25.56 15.44
CA SER A 301 -17.57 -24.45 14.57
C SER A 301 -16.14 -23.93 14.80
N TYR A 302 -15.40 -23.79 13.71
CA TYR A 302 -13.99 -23.36 13.69
C TYR A 302 -13.72 -22.19 12.74
N LEU A 303 -14.74 -21.36 12.46
CA LEU A 303 -14.80 -20.37 11.36
C LEU A 303 -13.45 -19.71 11.00
N PHE A 304 -12.81 -19.01 11.95
CA PHE A 304 -11.59 -18.23 11.66
C PHE A 304 -10.28 -18.99 11.89
N LYS A 305 -10.33 -20.28 12.25
CA LYS A 305 -9.13 -21.11 12.45
C LYS A 305 -8.28 -21.23 11.18
N GLY A 306 -8.93 -21.36 10.02
CA GLY A 306 -8.23 -21.39 8.74
C GLY A 306 -7.59 -20.05 8.39
N LEU A 307 -8.27 -18.94 8.71
CA LEU A 307 -7.77 -17.60 8.47
C LEU A 307 -6.53 -17.31 9.33
N ASP A 308 -6.54 -17.72 10.59
CA ASP A 308 -5.39 -17.62 11.50
C ASP A 308 -4.12 -18.27 10.93
N VAL A 309 -4.26 -19.48 10.37
CA VAL A 309 -3.17 -20.19 9.68
C VAL A 309 -2.68 -19.42 8.43
N VAL A 310 -3.60 -18.85 7.65
CA VAL A 310 -3.26 -18.04 6.47
C VAL A 310 -2.47 -16.79 6.87
N VAL A 311 -2.91 -16.04 7.88
CA VAL A 311 -2.21 -14.83 8.32
C VAL A 311 -0.82 -15.17 8.87
N ALA A 312 -0.64 -16.31 9.56
CA ALA A 312 0.67 -16.78 10.01
C ALA A 312 1.62 -17.08 8.83
N ALA A 313 1.12 -17.74 7.78
CA ALA A 313 1.89 -18.02 6.57
C ALA A 313 2.30 -16.73 5.84
N LEU A 314 1.35 -15.83 5.61
CA LEU A 314 1.60 -14.53 4.97
C LEU A 314 2.60 -13.68 5.76
N THR A 315 2.49 -13.67 7.09
CA THR A 315 3.43 -12.92 7.96
C THR A 315 4.85 -13.49 7.87
N SER A 316 4.98 -14.81 7.72
CA SER A 316 6.28 -15.48 7.55
C SER A 316 6.91 -15.12 6.20
N GLU A 317 6.11 -15.11 5.12
CA GLU A 317 6.55 -14.69 3.79
C GLU A 317 6.94 -13.21 3.76
N LEU A 318 6.15 -12.34 4.40
CA LEU A 318 6.47 -10.91 4.55
C LEU A 318 7.78 -10.69 5.30
N GLY A 319 8.05 -11.52 6.32
CA GLY A 319 9.32 -11.56 7.03
C GLY A 319 10.50 -11.89 6.12
N PHE A 320 10.35 -12.88 5.24
CA PHE A 320 11.38 -13.23 4.26
C PHE A 320 11.60 -12.12 3.22
N LEU A 321 10.53 -11.51 2.73
CA LEU A 321 10.60 -10.42 1.73
C LEU A 321 11.33 -9.18 2.27
N ALA A 322 11.32 -8.93 3.57
CA ALA A 322 11.98 -7.78 4.20
C ALA A 322 13.51 -7.79 4.08
N ASN A 323 14.13 -8.92 3.71
CA ASN A 323 15.58 -8.99 3.52
C ASN A 323 16.06 -7.98 2.44
N PRO A 324 17.21 -7.32 2.66
CA PRO A 324 17.74 -6.34 1.71
C PRO A 324 18.18 -7.04 0.42
N VAL A 325 17.89 -6.42 -0.72
CA VAL A 325 18.37 -6.87 -2.03
C VAL A 325 19.75 -6.28 -2.31
N GLY A 326 20.04 -5.09 -1.80
CA GLY A 326 21.30 -4.38 -2.03
C GLY A 326 22.56 -5.12 -1.58
N SER A 327 22.45 -6.11 -0.68
CA SER A 327 23.57 -6.97 -0.27
C SER A 327 23.95 -8.04 -1.31
N HIS A 328 23.16 -8.22 -2.36
CA HIS A 328 23.35 -9.26 -3.37
C HIS A 328 24.00 -8.75 -4.68
N VAL A 329 24.55 -7.53 -4.67
CA VAL A 329 25.24 -6.93 -5.82
C VAL A 329 26.32 -7.86 -6.37
N GLN A 330 26.32 -8.03 -7.69
CA GLN A 330 27.32 -8.81 -8.43
C GLN A 330 28.11 -7.89 -9.35
N THR A 331 29.38 -8.22 -9.59
CA THR A 331 30.17 -7.56 -10.62
C THR A 331 29.63 -7.91 -12.01
N ALA A 332 29.13 -6.91 -12.73
CA ALA A 332 28.56 -7.10 -14.06
C ALA A 332 29.39 -6.41 -15.15
N GLU A 333 29.12 -6.81 -16.41
CA GLU A 333 29.63 -6.15 -17.62
C GLU A 333 31.15 -5.99 -17.60
N MET A 334 31.85 -7.13 -17.60
CA MET A 334 33.32 -7.22 -17.65
C MET A 334 34.06 -6.42 -16.56
N GLY A 335 33.39 -6.09 -15.45
CA GLY A 335 33.97 -5.34 -14.33
C GLY A 335 33.66 -3.85 -14.35
N ASN A 336 33.10 -3.31 -15.43
CA ASN A 336 32.75 -1.89 -15.51
C ASN A 336 31.57 -1.54 -14.58
N GLN A 337 30.60 -2.45 -14.42
CA GLN A 337 29.46 -2.28 -13.52
C GLN A 337 29.64 -3.11 -12.24
N ALA A 338 30.81 -2.96 -11.61
CA ALA A 338 31.16 -3.63 -10.35
C ALA A 338 30.25 -3.27 -9.18
N LEU A 339 29.68 -2.06 -9.21
CA LEU A 339 28.64 -1.61 -8.29
C LEU A 339 27.37 -1.29 -9.07
N ASN A 340 26.25 -1.79 -8.57
CA ASN A 340 24.93 -1.57 -9.15
C ASN A 340 23.88 -1.52 -8.05
N SER A 341 22.78 -0.81 -8.29
CA SER A 341 21.81 -0.54 -7.23
C SER A 341 20.82 -1.68 -7.00
N LEU A 342 20.56 -2.51 -8.03
CA LEU A 342 19.47 -3.49 -8.03
C LEU A 342 18.08 -2.87 -7.75
N ALA A 343 17.91 -1.57 -8.01
CA ALA A 343 16.72 -0.81 -7.64
C ALA A 343 15.42 -1.42 -8.17
N LEU A 344 15.35 -1.82 -9.44
CA LEU A 344 14.15 -2.45 -9.99
C LEU A 344 13.85 -3.81 -9.34
N VAL A 345 14.87 -4.57 -8.94
CA VAL A 345 14.68 -5.85 -8.23
C VAL A 345 14.12 -5.59 -6.83
N SER A 346 14.67 -4.60 -6.12
CA SER A 346 14.19 -4.22 -4.79
C SER A 346 12.75 -3.68 -4.83
N ALA A 347 12.43 -2.80 -5.78
CA ALA A 347 11.08 -2.23 -5.93
C ALA A 347 10.03 -3.30 -6.24
N ARG A 348 10.39 -4.33 -7.03
CA ARG A 348 9.52 -5.48 -7.31
C ARG A 348 9.14 -6.24 -6.04
N TYR A 349 10.11 -6.57 -5.19
CA TYR A 349 9.83 -7.27 -3.93
C TYR A 349 9.12 -6.39 -2.91
N THR A 350 9.27 -5.06 -3.00
CA THR A 350 8.46 -4.14 -2.18
C THR A 350 6.99 -4.16 -2.58
N LEU A 351 6.66 -4.23 -3.87
CA LEU A 351 5.27 -4.41 -4.32
C LEU A 351 4.71 -5.78 -3.94
N GLU A 352 5.53 -6.83 -3.98
CA GLU A 352 5.13 -8.16 -3.50
C GLU A 352 4.85 -8.14 -1.99
N ALA A 353 5.69 -7.46 -1.20
CA ALA A 353 5.43 -7.26 0.23
C ALA A 353 4.14 -6.45 0.49
N ALA A 354 3.84 -5.45 -0.35
CA ALA A 354 2.60 -4.67 -0.24
C ALA A 354 1.37 -5.53 -0.54
N ASP A 355 1.46 -6.45 -1.51
CA ASP A 355 0.38 -7.41 -1.79
C ASP A 355 0.16 -8.40 -0.64
N VAL A 356 1.24 -8.95 -0.08
CA VAL A 356 1.16 -9.84 1.10
C VAL A 356 0.55 -9.11 2.29
N LEU A 357 0.96 -7.86 2.56
CA LEU A 357 0.33 -7.06 3.62
C LEU A 357 -1.14 -6.75 3.32
N SER A 358 -1.51 -6.52 2.05
CA SER A 358 -2.91 -6.34 1.65
C SER A 358 -3.77 -7.56 2.01
N GLN A 359 -3.23 -8.78 1.84
CA GLN A 359 -3.92 -10.03 2.23
C GLN A 359 -4.01 -10.20 3.75
N ILE A 360 -2.98 -9.78 4.50
CA ILE A 360 -3.05 -9.74 5.98
C ILE A 360 -4.13 -8.75 6.43
N CYS A 361 -4.16 -7.55 5.84
CA CYS A 361 -5.17 -6.53 6.15
C CYS A 361 -6.58 -7.01 5.81
N SER A 362 -6.81 -7.69 4.68
CA SER A 362 -8.13 -8.19 4.32
C SER A 362 -8.64 -9.22 5.34
N ALA A 363 -7.77 -10.13 5.76
CA ALA A 363 -8.08 -11.14 6.77
C ALA A 363 -8.41 -10.49 8.12
N HIS A 364 -7.60 -9.50 8.52
CA HIS A 364 -7.81 -8.78 9.78
C HIS A 364 -9.10 -7.96 9.77
N ILE A 365 -9.44 -7.27 8.66
CA ILE A 365 -10.72 -6.56 8.50
C ILE A 365 -11.90 -7.52 8.68
N LEU A 366 -11.85 -8.69 8.04
CA LEU A 366 -12.91 -9.68 8.13
C LEU A 366 -13.09 -10.18 9.58
N ALA A 367 -11.99 -10.50 10.25
CA ALA A 367 -11.99 -10.93 11.65
C ALA A 367 -12.48 -9.83 12.60
N LEU A 368 -12.07 -8.58 12.39
CA LEU A 368 -12.50 -7.43 13.18
C LEU A 368 -14.00 -7.20 13.06
N CYS A 369 -14.55 -7.21 11.83
CA CYS A 369 -16.00 -7.02 11.66
C CYS A 369 -16.80 -8.13 12.35
N GLN A 370 -16.35 -9.39 12.27
CA GLN A 370 -16.96 -10.50 13.01
C GLN A 370 -16.88 -10.29 14.52
N ALA A 371 -15.71 -9.90 15.04
CA ALA A 371 -15.53 -9.69 16.47
C ALA A 371 -16.38 -8.52 17.01
N LEU A 372 -16.50 -7.43 16.25
CA LEU A 372 -17.35 -6.29 16.61
C LEU A 372 -18.83 -6.68 16.63
N ASP A 373 -19.28 -7.52 15.70
CA ASP A 373 -20.63 -8.10 15.75
C ASP A 373 -20.85 -8.94 17.01
N LEU A 374 -19.88 -9.80 17.37
CA LEU A 374 -19.94 -10.59 18.61
C LEU A 374 -19.95 -9.70 19.86
N ARG A 375 -19.24 -8.56 19.86
CA ARG A 375 -19.32 -7.56 20.93
C ARG A 375 -20.69 -6.90 21.00
N SER A 376 -21.33 -6.61 19.87
CA SER A 376 -22.71 -6.10 19.85
C SER A 376 -23.68 -7.10 20.47
N ILE A 377 -23.50 -8.40 20.20
CA ILE A 377 -24.29 -9.52 20.77
C ILE A 377 -24.13 -9.56 22.28
N GLU A 378 -22.90 -9.47 22.77
CA GLU A 378 -22.61 -9.43 24.19
C GLU A 378 -23.25 -8.20 24.87
N ALA A 379 -23.13 -7.02 24.25
CA ALA A 379 -23.66 -5.76 24.79
C ALA A 379 -25.20 -5.73 24.88
N GLU A 380 -25.90 -6.50 24.03
CA GLU A 380 -27.36 -6.63 24.05
C GLU A 380 -27.88 -7.79 24.93
N GLY A 381 -26.99 -8.51 25.63
CA GLY A 381 -27.36 -9.55 26.59
C GLY A 381 -27.57 -10.95 25.99
N GLY A 382 -27.06 -11.22 24.79
CA GLY A 382 -26.92 -12.59 24.25
C GLY A 382 -28.21 -13.36 23.94
N ALA A 383 -29.36 -12.67 23.81
CA ALA A 383 -30.65 -13.32 23.54
C ALA A 383 -30.76 -13.93 22.13
N GLU A 384 -31.63 -14.93 21.95
CA GLU A 384 -32.03 -15.47 20.64
C GLU A 384 -32.49 -14.33 19.72
N ARG A 385 -31.67 -13.99 18.72
CA ARG A 385 -31.94 -12.87 17.81
C ARG A 385 -32.78 -13.28 16.62
N GLN A 386 -33.76 -12.44 16.29
CA GLN A 386 -34.48 -12.47 15.01
C GLN A 386 -33.82 -11.57 13.95
N THR A 387 -32.92 -10.66 14.35
CA THR A 387 -32.27 -9.67 13.48
C THR A 387 -30.75 -9.87 13.38
N LYS A 388 -30.17 -9.49 12.24
CA LYS A 388 -28.71 -9.52 12.02
C LYS A 388 -28.00 -8.59 13.03
N PRO A 389 -26.81 -8.95 13.54
CA PRO A 389 -26.04 -8.05 14.40
C PRO A 389 -25.65 -6.76 13.68
N ASP A 390 -25.64 -5.67 14.43
CA ASP A 390 -25.14 -4.36 13.98
C ASP A 390 -24.28 -3.73 15.09
N ALA A 391 -22.98 -3.65 14.84
CA ALA A 391 -22.04 -3.07 15.78
C ALA A 391 -22.02 -1.53 15.76
N SER A 392 -22.52 -0.90 14.69
CA SER A 392 -22.38 0.54 14.40
C SER A 392 -22.73 1.48 15.58
N PRO A 393 -23.77 1.22 16.40
CA PRO A 393 -24.13 2.08 17.54
C PRO A 393 -23.09 2.13 18.67
N TYR A 394 -22.12 1.22 18.66
CA TYR A 394 -21.08 1.04 19.68
C TYR A 394 -19.69 1.48 19.21
N LEU A 395 -19.49 1.65 17.90
CA LEU A 395 -18.17 1.87 17.30
C LEU A 395 -17.71 3.33 17.35
N GLY A 396 -16.40 3.53 17.45
CA GLY A 396 -15.72 4.79 17.21
C GLY A 396 -15.83 5.26 15.76
N ALA A 397 -15.39 6.49 15.49
CA ALA A 397 -15.54 7.16 14.21
C ALA A 397 -15.00 6.33 13.02
N ALA A 398 -13.75 5.86 13.09
CA ALA A 398 -13.14 5.15 11.96
C ALA A 398 -13.68 3.73 11.79
N SER A 399 -13.83 3.00 12.91
CA SER A 399 -14.33 1.63 12.91
C SER A 399 -15.74 1.54 12.35
N ARG A 400 -16.60 2.52 12.64
CA ARG A 400 -17.95 2.59 12.09
C ARG A 400 -17.93 2.71 10.57
N ARG A 401 -17.13 3.63 10.02
CA ARG A 401 -17.00 3.81 8.57
C ARG A 401 -16.51 2.54 7.87
N MET A 402 -15.46 1.91 8.41
CA MET A 402 -14.92 0.68 7.84
C MET A 402 -15.91 -0.49 7.97
N TYR A 403 -16.58 -0.61 9.11
CA TYR A 403 -17.60 -1.64 9.35
C TYR A 403 -18.78 -1.48 8.38
N ASP A 404 -19.31 -0.26 8.22
CA ASP A 404 -20.39 0.04 7.28
C ASP A 404 -19.99 -0.25 5.84
N PHE A 405 -18.77 0.12 5.45
CA PHE A 405 -18.23 -0.22 4.13
C PHE A 405 -18.22 -1.74 3.89
N VAL A 406 -17.72 -2.51 4.85
CA VAL A 406 -17.62 -3.98 4.71
C VAL A 406 -19.00 -4.64 4.74
N ARG A 407 -19.88 -4.25 5.66
CA ARG A 407 -21.18 -4.89 5.87
C ARG A 407 -22.23 -4.45 4.85
N ASN A 408 -22.28 -3.16 4.52
CA ASN A 408 -23.33 -2.60 3.69
C ASN A 408 -22.90 -2.42 2.23
N GLU A 409 -21.70 -1.89 1.96
CA GLU A 409 -21.26 -1.65 0.58
C GLU A 409 -20.69 -2.91 -0.07
N LEU A 410 -19.80 -3.63 0.61
CA LEU A 410 -19.25 -4.90 0.10
C LEU A 410 -20.22 -6.09 0.28
N GLY A 411 -21.25 -5.93 1.12
CA GLY A 411 -22.23 -6.96 1.41
C GLY A 411 -21.62 -8.20 2.08
N VAL A 412 -20.59 -8.03 2.90
CA VAL A 412 -19.98 -9.13 3.66
C VAL A 412 -20.81 -9.35 4.93
N PRO A 413 -21.50 -10.49 5.08
CA PRO A 413 -22.41 -10.72 6.20
C PRO A 413 -21.66 -11.10 7.49
N PHE A 414 -22.40 -11.14 8.60
CA PHE A 414 -22.01 -11.88 9.80
C PHE A 414 -21.95 -13.38 9.47
N LEU A 415 -20.89 -14.06 9.89
CA LEU A 415 -20.58 -15.42 9.45
C LEU A 415 -20.95 -16.45 10.53
N GLY A 416 -21.52 -17.56 10.08
CA GLY A 416 -21.88 -18.75 10.87
C GLY A 416 -22.01 -19.99 9.98
N GLU A 417 -22.00 -21.18 10.55
CA GLU A 417 -21.97 -22.46 9.83
C GLU A 417 -23.17 -22.62 8.89
N ALA A 418 -24.38 -22.26 9.34
CA ALA A 418 -25.59 -22.34 8.52
C ALA A 418 -25.50 -21.46 7.26
N HIS A 419 -24.89 -20.29 7.38
CA HIS A 419 -24.67 -19.38 6.25
C HIS A 419 -23.66 -19.95 5.26
N LEU A 420 -22.55 -20.51 5.76
CA LEU A 420 -21.51 -21.10 4.91
C LEU A 420 -21.97 -22.40 4.23
N ALA A 421 -22.92 -23.12 4.81
CA ALA A 421 -23.54 -24.29 4.19
C ALA A 421 -24.64 -23.94 3.15
N SER A 422 -25.00 -22.67 3.02
CA SER A 422 -26.08 -22.22 2.14
C SER A 422 -25.68 -22.18 0.65
N LYS A 423 -26.64 -21.84 -0.21
CA LYS A 423 -26.42 -21.52 -1.63
C LYS A 423 -26.96 -20.12 -1.90
N GLU A 424 -26.07 -19.19 -2.24
CA GLU A 424 -26.46 -17.80 -2.48
C GLU A 424 -25.94 -17.30 -3.82
N THR A 425 -26.62 -16.30 -4.36
CA THR A 425 -26.12 -15.50 -5.48
C THR A 425 -25.00 -14.60 -4.95
N VAL A 426 -23.76 -14.96 -5.24
CA VAL A 426 -22.57 -14.29 -4.71
C VAL A 426 -22.10 -13.15 -5.62
N TYR A 427 -22.31 -13.33 -6.93
CA TYR A 427 -22.13 -12.35 -8.00
C TYR A 427 -23.39 -12.32 -8.87
N PRO A 428 -23.67 -11.23 -9.63
CA PRO A 428 -24.92 -11.05 -10.37
C PRO A 428 -25.37 -12.26 -11.22
N ASP A 429 -24.41 -13.08 -11.69
CA ASP A 429 -24.66 -14.25 -12.53
C ASP A 429 -24.08 -15.57 -11.97
N MET A 430 -23.72 -15.63 -10.68
CA MET A 430 -23.08 -16.83 -10.08
C MET A 430 -23.71 -17.22 -8.75
N ILE A 431 -24.31 -18.41 -8.72
CA ILE A 431 -24.67 -19.11 -7.47
C ILE A 431 -23.43 -19.86 -7.01
N ALA A 432 -22.92 -19.52 -5.82
CA ALA A 432 -21.80 -20.21 -5.21
C ALA A 432 -22.12 -20.53 -3.75
N THR A 433 -21.50 -21.57 -3.21
CA THR A 433 -21.52 -21.85 -1.78
C THR A 433 -20.61 -20.83 -1.09
N PRO A 434 -21.11 -20.04 -0.12
CA PRO A 434 -20.30 -19.07 0.58
C PRO A 434 -19.11 -19.72 1.30
N SER A 435 -18.02 -18.97 1.43
CA SER A 435 -16.85 -19.41 2.22
C SER A 435 -16.17 -18.20 2.87
N ILE A 436 -15.40 -18.44 3.94
CA ILE A 436 -14.54 -17.40 4.52
C ILE A 436 -13.61 -16.83 3.45
N GLY A 437 -13.02 -17.70 2.61
CA GLY A 437 -12.14 -17.30 1.52
C GLY A 437 -12.80 -16.36 0.52
N LEU A 438 -14.05 -16.63 0.14
CA LEU A 438 -14.82 -15.76 -0.76
C LEU A 438 -14.96 -14.34 -0.19
N TYR A 439 -15.38 -14.21 1.07
CA TYR A 439 -15.58 -12.89 1.68
C TYR A 439 -14.26 -12.17 1.94
N ASN A 440 -13.21 -12.91 2.32
CA ASN A 440 -11.87 -12.38 2.41
C ASN A 440 -11.39 -11.82 1.06
N THR A 441 -11.66 -12.53 -0.05
CA THR A 441 -11.35 -12.07 -1.40
C THR A 441 -12.09 -10.78 -1.76
N LYS A 442 -13.39 -10.64 -1.40
CA LYS A 442 -14.13 -9.38 -1.63
C LYS A 442 -13.46 -8.17 -0.96
N VAL A 443 -12.99 -8.35 0.28
CA VAL A 443 -12.26 -7.30 1.01
C VAL A 443 -10.89 -7.05 0.37
N TYR A 444 -10.15 -8.09 0.03
CA TYR A 444 -8.86 -7.97 -0.66
C TYR A 444 -8.99 -7.22 -1.99
N GLU A 445 -9.99 -7.55 -2.83
CA GLU A 445 -10.25 -6.84 -4.08
C GLU A 445 -10.61 -5.36 -3.84
N ALA A 446 -11.31 -5.05 -2.75
CA ALA A 446 -11.59 -3.66 -2.36
C ALA A 446 -10.33 -2.89 -1.95
N ILE A 447 -9.35 -3.56 -1.32
CA ILE A 447 -8.01 -2.99 -1.06
C ILE A 447 -7.27 -2.77 -2.38
N ARG A 448 -7.19 -3.79 -3.25
CA ARG A 448 -6.42 -3.72 -4.50
C ARG A 448 -7.01 -2.76 -5.55
N SER A 449 -8.33 -2.56 -5.53
CA SER A 449 -9.03 -1.57 -6.39
C SER A 449 -8.96 -0.14 -5.85
N GLY A 450 -8.53 0.04 -4.60
CA GLY A 450 -8.43 1.35 -3.95
C GLY A 450 -9.68 1.83 -3.23
N ARG A 451 -10.82 1.14 -3.34
CA ARG A 451 -12.08 1.51 -2.69
C ARG A 451 -11.97 1.62 -1.17
N VAL A 452 -11.21 0.72 -0.54
CA VAL A 452 -10.95 0.78 0.92
C VAL A 452 -10.26 2.09 1.30
N TYR A 453 -9.40 2.63 0.44
CA TYR A 453 -8.63 3.83 0.77
C TYR A 453 -9.46 5.12 0.71
N GLU A 454 -10.60 5.13 0.01
CA GLU A 454 -11.56 6.24 0.10
C GLU A 454 -12.08 6.37 1.54
N VAL A 455 -12.43 5.23 2.16
CA VAL A 455 -12.87 5.16 3.57
C VAL A 455 -11.74 5.57 4.51
N VAL A 456 -10.52 5.09 4.30
CA VAL A 456 -9.36 5.44 5.14
C VAL A 456 -9.06 6.93 5.08
N MET A 457 -9.12 7.54 3.88
CA MET A 457 -8.88 8.98 3.72
C MET A 457 -9.98 9.82 4.35
N ASP A 458 -11.24 9.36 4.36
CA ASP A 458 -12.31 9.99 5.12
C ASP A 458 -12.01 10.00 6.63
N CYS A 459 -11.56 8.87 7.18
CA CYS A 459 -11.17 8.78 8.58
C CYS A 459 -10.04 9.77 8.93
N LEU A 460 -9.00 9.85 8.09
CA LEU A 460 -7.90 10.78 8.30
C LEU A 460 -8.33 12.24 8.23
N ARG A 461 -9.19 12.61 7.27
CA ARG A 461 -9.74 13.97 7.17
C ARG A 461 -10.54 14.37 8.40
N ASP A 462 -11.35 13.44 8.95
CA ASP A 462 -12.09 13.67 10.19
C ASP A 462 -11.13 13.89 11.38
N ALA A 463 -10.05 13.09 11.46
CA ALA A 463 -9.05 13.21 12.51
C ALA A 463 -8.29 14.56 12.43
N GLU A 464 -7.91 15.01 11.24
CA GLU A 464 -7.30 16.32 11.01
C GLU A 464 -8.24 17.46 11.42
N ALA A 465 -9.51 17.38 11.04
CA ALA A 465 -10.51 18.38 11.41
C ALA A 465 -10.70 18.48 12.94
N ALA A 466 -10.72 17.34 13.64
CA ALA A 466 -10.81 17.30 15.09
C ALA A 466 -9.57 17.92 15.78
N ALA A 467 -8.38 17.68 15.23
CA ALA A 467 -7.13 18.28 15.73
C ALA A 467 -7.10 19.81 15.53
N ALA A 468 -7.59 20.29 14.38
CA ALA A 468 -7.71 21.72 14.10
C ALA A 468 -8.66 22.42 15.08
N ALA A 469 -9.77 21.77 15.47
CA ALA A 469 -10.75 22.32 16.41
C ALA A 469 -10.24 22.40 17.87
N THR A 470 -9.25 21.59 18.24
CA THR A 470 -8.69 21.52 19.60
C THR A 470 -7.42 22.36 19.78
N THR A 471 -6.85 22.89 18.70
CA THR A 471 -5.72 23.82 18.77
C THR A 471 -6.25 25.21 19.16
N PRO A 472 -5.88 25.78 20.32
CA PRO A 472 -6.32 27.12 20.68
C PRO A 472 -5.81 28.10 19.62
N VAL A 473 -6.70 28.92 19.07
CA VAL A 473 -6.31 30.13 18.35
C VAL A 473 -5.37 30.88 19.29
N LYS A 474 -4.08 30.96 18.95
CA LYS A 474 -3.18 31.91 19.61
C LYS A 474 -3.76 33.29 19.32
N THR A 475 -4.57 33.80 20.23
CA THR A 475 -4.89 35.21 20.29
C THR A 475 -3.57 35.92 20.40
N ASN A 476 -3.20 36.67 19.36
CA ASN A 476 -2.12 37.66 19.41
C ASN A 476 -2.50 38.69 20.48
N GLY A 477 -2.12 38.36 21.72
CA GLY A 477 -2.16 39.26 22.86
C GLY A 477 -1.05 40.27 22.68
N VAL A 478 -1.45 41.44 22.20
CA VAL A 478 -0.78 42.71 22.46
C VAL A 478 -0.42 42.79 23.95
N ASN A 479 0.86 43.06 24.23
CA ASN A 479 1.41 43.84 25.36
C ASN A 479 2.90 44.01 25.01
N GLY A 480 3.48 45.19 24.79
CA GLY A 480 3.15 46.47 25.39
C GLY A 480 3.76 46.58 26.79
N HIS A 481 5.09 46.61 26.88
CA HIS A 481 5.88 47.54 27.71
C HIS A 481 7.38 47.39 27.43
#